data_AF-A0A959REJ4-F1
#
_entry.id   AF-A0A959REJ4-F1
#
_cell.length_a   1.000
_cell.length_b   1.000
_cell.length_c   1.000
_cell.angle_alpha   90.00
_cell.angle_beta   90.00
_cell.angle_gamma   90.00
#
_symmetry.space_group_name_H-M   'P 1'
#
loop_
_entity.id
_entity.type
_entity.pdbx_description
1 polymer ?
#
loop_
_entity_poly.entity_id
_entity_poly.type
_entity_poly.pdbx_seq_one_letter_code
_entity_poly.pdbx_strand_id
1 'polypeptide(L)'
;MKFRLIILLFVAFALYSCGNNEPIHDQNNDQDQTEDVDDEDGDTTALSDAELFSMVLVNDVLQGNEESDLQSYLEEEIYPTMEKASKVTLDRLSSSVYILTYELNGSKSSLLIQKFYDPVNQQIVFEKTETGYGLKSQYVR
;
A
#
# COMPACT_ATOMS: atom_id res chain seq x y z
N MET A 1 23.50 10.29 34.83
CA MET A 1 23.60 11.57 34.10
C MET A 1 24.49 11.44 32.85
N LYS A 2 24.10 10.61 31.86
CA LYS A 2 24.84 10.48 30.58
C LYS A 2 23.92 10.43 29.35
N PHE A 3 22.61 10.54 29.54
CA PHE A 3 21.60 10.40 28.47
C PHE A 3 21.18 11.73 27.84
N ARG A 4 21.62 12.88 28.38
CA ARG A 4 21.26 14.22 27.86
C ARG A 4 22.20 14.75 26.77
N LEU A 5 23.27 14.02 26.45
CA LEU A 5 24.28 14.46 25.48
C LEU A 5 24.04 13.94 24.06
N ILE A 6 23.22 12.90 23.90
CA ILE A 6 22.96 12.27 22.58
C ILE A 6 21.91 13.05 21.78
N ILE A 7 20.96 13.71 22.45
CA ILE A 7 19.89 14.49 21.80
C ILE A 7 20.43 15.77 21.11
N LEU A 8 21.60 16.26 21.54
CA LEU A 8 22.21 17.47 20.96
C LEU A 8 22.96 17.19 19.64
N LEU A 9 23.22 15.92 19.29
CA LEU A 9 23.96 15.56 18.08
C LEU A 9 23.05 15.37 16.84
N PHE A 10 21.75 15.13 17.03
CA PHE A 10 20.83 14.88 15.91
C PHE A 10 20.27 16.15 15.26
N VAL A 11 20.34 17.31 15.93
CA VAL A 11 19.79 18.58 15.41
C VAL A 11 20.72 19.24 14.37
N ALA A 12 21.97 18.79 14.24
CA ALA A 12 22.94 19.39 13.31
C ALA A 12 22.80 18.91 11.84
N PHE A 13 22.01 17.88 11.55
CA PHE A 13 21.88 17.34 10.19
C PHE A 13 20.73 17.96 9.37
N ALA A 14 19.88 18.78 9.97
CA ALA A 14 18.66 19.28 9.32
C ALA A 14 18.83 20.54 8.45
N LEU A 15 20.06 21.01 8.18
CA LEU A 15 20.30 22.30 7.49
C LEU A 15 21.12 22.21 6.19
N TYR A 16 21.28 21.04 5.58
CA TYR A 16 22.09 20.87 4.36
C TYR A 16 21.34 20.31 3.14
N SER A 17 20.09 20.72 2.92
CA SER A 17 19.47 20.54 1.60
C SER A 17 18.54 21.71 1.25
N CYS A 18 19.16 22.80 0.82
CA CYS A 18 18.49 23.90 0.13
C CYS A 18 19.51 24.55 -0.82
N GLY A 19 19.29 24.41 -2.13
CA GLY A 19 20.04 25.08 -3.20
C GLY A 19 19.71 24.38 -4.53
N ASN A 20 19.36 25.03 -5.64
CA ASN A 20 19.22 26.44 -5.96
C ASN A 20 18.37 26.47 -7.27
N ASN A 21 17.30 27.27 -7.33
CA ASN A 21 16.59 27.56 -8.59
C ASN A 21 17.18 28.83 -9.19
N GLU A 22 17.60 28.79 -10.46
CA GLU A 22 17.60 29.96 -11.35
C GLU A 22 17.23 29.55 -12.79
N PRO A 23 16.41 30.35 -13.50
CA PRO A 23 15.81 29.97 -14.79
C PRO A 23 16.61 30.51 -15.99
N ILE A 24 16.67 29.77 -17.09
CA ILE A 24 17.16 30.28 -18.38
C ILE A 24 16.08 30.12 -19.47
N HIS A 25 15.71 31.31 -19.95
CA HIS A 25 15.03 31.75 -21.17
C HIS A 25 14.93 30.80 -22.39
N ASP A 26 13.75 30.88 -23.01
CA ASP A 26 13.27 30.47 -24.35
C ASP A 26 14.29 30.16 -25.47
N GLN A 27 14.03 29.07 -26.21
CA GLN A 27 14.00 29.10 -27.67
C GLN A 27 13.19 27.93 -28.28
N ASN A 28 12.11 28.27 -28.99
CA ASN A 28 11.42 27.42 -29.96
C ASN A 28 12.36 27.03 -31.12
N ASN A 29 12.41 25.75 -31.50
CA ASN A 29 12.37 25.35 -32.92
C ASN A 29 12.04 23.85 -33.06
N ASP A 30 10.98 23.55 -33.80
CA ASP A 30 10.62 22.20 -34.27
C ASP A 30 11.71 21.65 -35.21
N GLN A 31 12.19 20.41 -34.96
CA GLN A 31 12.31 19.41 -36.03
C GLN A 31 12.57 17.98 -35.51
N ASP A 32 11.62 17.14 -35.86
CA ASP A 32 11.53 15.67 -35.88
C ASP A 32 12.80 14.94 -36.36
N GLN A 33 13.33 14.00 -35.54
CA GLN A 33 13.88 12.71 -36.01
C GLN A 33 14.18 11.73 -34.87
N THR A 34 13.73 10.50 -35.13
CA THR A 34 13.77 9.23 -34.40
C THR A 34 15.18 8.67 -34.15
N GLU A 35 15.39 8.10 -32.97
CA GLU A 35 15.90 6.73 -32.67
C GLU A 35 16.70 6.66 -31.35
N ASP A 36 16.21 5.76 -30.49
CA ASP A 36 16.82 5.04 -29.37
C ASP A 36 18.22 5.47 -28.89
N VAL A 37 18.30 6.03 -27.67
CA VAL A 37 19.35 5.71 -26.68
C VAL A 37 18.81 5.96 -25.25
N ASP A 38 18.83 4.89 -24.45
CA ASP A 38 18.94 4.80 -22.99
C ASP A 38 18.11 5.75 -22.10
N ASP A 39 16.97 5.25 -21.62
CA ASP A 39 16.49 5.58 -20.26
C ASP A 39 17.20 4.67 -19.23
N GLU A 40 18.53 4.77 -19.15
CA GLU A 40 19.27 4.49 -17.91
C GLU A 40 19.40 5.82 -17.17
N ASP A 41 18.46 6.13 -16.28
CA ASP A 41 18.69 6.61 -14.90
C ASP A 41 17.34 6.99 -14.25
N GLY A 42 16.55 5.97 -13.95
CA GLY A 42 15.43 6.09 -13.04
C GLY A 42 15.72 5.21 -11.84
N ASP A 43 16.24 5.78 -10.77
CA ASP A 43 16.17 5.18 -9.43
C ASP A 43 14.68 5.02 -9.07
N THR A 44 14.03 3.97 -9.58
CA THR A 44 12.60 3.76 -9.41
C THR A 44 12.36 3.20 -8.02
N THR A 45 12.40 4.08 -7.04
CA THR A 45 11.73 3.93 -5.74
C THR A 45 10.19 4.04 -5.86
N ALA A 46 9.65 3.96 -7.08
CA ALA A 46 8.23 3.95 -7.34
C ALA A 46 7.67 2.54 -7.09
N LEU A 47 6.73 2.43 -6.15
CA LEU A 47 5.98 1.20 -5.90
C LEU A 47 5.09 0.88 -7.10
N SER A 48 4.90 -0.41 -7.37
CA SER A 48 3.86 -0.87 -8.28
C SER A 48 2.46 -0.56 -7.73
N ASP A 49 1.45 -0.56 -8.61
CA ASP A 49 0.06 -0.29 -8.19
C ASP A 49 -0.45 -1.32 -7.17
N ALA A 50 0.00 -2.57 -7.29
CA ALA A 50 -0.37 -3.65 -6.38
C ALA A 50 0.29 -3.48 -5.00
N GLU A 51 1.57 -3.08 -4.97
CA GLU A 51 2.28 -2.73 -3.73
C GLU A 51 1.68 -1.49 -3.06
N LEU A 52 1.31 -0.46 -3.84
CA LEU A 52 0.67 0.73 -3.32
C LEU A 52 -0.72 0.41 -2.74
N PHE A 53 -1.50 -0.42 -3.44
CA PHE A 53 -2.81 -0.90 -2.99
C PHE A 53 -2.70 -1.62 -1.63
N SER A 54 -1.79 -2.59 -1.54
CA SER A 54 -1.63 -3.39 -0.34
C SER A 54 -1.07 -2.56 0.82
N MET A 55 -0.06 -1.73 0.57
CA MET A 55 0.55 -0.84 1.58
C MET A 55 -0.47 0.13 2.18
N VAL A 56 -1.29 0.80 1.36
CA VAL A 56 -2.29 1.77 1.85
C VAL A 56 -3.35 1.09 2.69
N LEU A 57 -3.86 -0.07 2.26
CA LEU A 57 -4.90 -0.78 3.01
C LEU A 57 -4.39 -1.40 4.31
N VAL A 58 -3.12 -1.80 4.36
CA VAL A 58 -2.52 -2.45 5.53
C VAL A 58 -2.08 -1.43 6.58
N ASN A 59 -1.45 -0.32 6.17
CA ASN A 59 -0.97 0.72 7.08
C ASN A 59 -2.09 1.30 7.96
N ASP A 60 -3.32 1.37 7.43
CA ASP A 60 -4.48 1.90 8.15
C ASP A 60 -5.06 0.88 9.15
N VAL A 61 -4.76 -0.41 9.00
CA VAL A 61 -5.44 -1.53 9.68
C VAL A 61 -4.55 -2.25 10.69
N LEU A 62 -3.23 -2.24 10.49
CA LEU A 62 -2.27 -2.98 11.31
C LEU A 62 -1.30 -2.02 11.98
N GLN A 63 -1.08 -2.23 13.29
CA GLN A 63 0.06 -1.66 14.01
C GLN A 63 1.00 -2.82 14.36
N GLY A 64 2.05 -3.04 13.55
CA GLY A 64 3.15 -3.99 13.85
C GLY A 64 3.35 -5.12 12.82
N ASN A 65 4.24 -6.08 13.15
CA ASN A 65 4.81 -7.10 12.26
C ASN A 65 3.85 -8.07 11.53
N GLU A 66 2.52 -7.92 11.66
CA GLU A 66 1.53 -8.71 10.91
C GLU A 66 1.33 -8.19 9.47
N GLU A 67 2.02 -7.09 9.10
CA GLU A 67 1.90 -6.40 7.82
C GLU A 67 2.29 -7.27 6.62
N SER A 68 3.41 -8.01 6.70
CA SER A 68 4.01 -8.62 5.50
C SER A 68 3.14 -9.69 4.85
N ASP A 69 2.65 -10.68 5.60
CA ASP A 69 1.90 -11.80 5.01
C ASP A 69 0.54 -11.34 4.46
N LEU A 70 -0.13 -10.42 5.16
CA LEU A 70 -1.39 -9.85 4.70
C LEU A 70 -1.17 -8.96 3.47
N GLN A 71 -0.10 -8.15 3.46
CA GLN A 71 0.24 -7.31 2.33
C GLN A 71 0.46 -8.14 1.06
N SER A 72 1.29 -9.19 1.14
CA SER A 72 1.49 -10.12 0.02
C SER A 72 0.19 -10.77 -0.45
N TYR A 73 -0.67 -11.21 0.49
CA TYR A 73 -1.97 -11.78 0.11
C TYR A 73 -2.88 -10.76 -0.60
N LEU A 74 -2.91 -9.51 -0.13
CA LEU A 74 -3.71 -8.46 -0.78
C LEU A 74 -3.18 -8.14 -2.19
N GLU A 75 -1.86 -8.16 -2.35
CA GLU A 75 -1.18 -7.90 -3.63
C GLU A 75 -1.44 -9.02 -4.64
N GLU A 76 -1.23 -10.27 -4.25
CA GLU A 76 -1.25 -11.40 -5.17
C GLU A 76 -2.67 -11.91 -5.45
N GLU A 77 -3.53 -11.98 -4.42
CA GLU A 77 -4.81 -12.69 -4.49
C GLU A 77 -6.02 -11.76 -4.58
N ILE A 78 -5.92 -10.54 -4.06
CA ILE A 78 -7.04 -9.60 -4.00
C ILE A 78 -6.94 -8.55 -5.09
N TYR A 79 -5.80 -7.89 -5.26
CA TYR A 79 -5.63 -6.79 -6.21
C TYR A 79 -6.07 -7.14 -7.64
N PRO A 80 -5.75 -8.32 -8.21
CA PRO A 80 -6.19 -8.66 -9.57
C PRO A 80 -7.72 -8.68 -9.74
N THR A 81 -8.47 -8.92 -8.65
CA THR A 81 -9.93 -8.90 -8.66
C THR A 81 -10.53 -7.52 -8.40
N MET A 82 -9.71 -6.58 -7.93
CA MET A 82 -10.12 -5.23 -7.50
C MET A 82 -9.61 -4.12 -8.40
N GLU A 83 -8.84 -4.44 -9.45
CA GLU A 83 -8.24 -3.47 -10.39
C GLU A 83 -9.26 -2.46 -10.97
N LYS A 84 -10.52 -2.89 -11.13
CA LYS A 84 -11.61 -2.06 -11.68
C LYS A 84 -12.51 -1.44 -10.60
N ALA A 85 -12.23 -1.68 -9.33
CA ALA A 85 -13.01 -1.12 -8.25
C ALA A 85 -12.72 0.38 -8.13
N SER A 86 -13.76 1.20 -7.99
CA SER A 86 -13.61 2.65 -7.80
C SER A 86 -13.17 3.01 -6.39
N LYS A 87 -13.42 2.12 -5.43
CA LYS A 87 -13.08 2.29 -4.02
C LYS A 87 -12.86 0.93 -3.37
N VAL A 88 -11.85 0.84 -2.54
CA VAL A 88 -11.58 -0.33 -1.67
C VAL A 88 -11.23 0.18 -0.27
N THR A 89 -11.77 -0.47 0.75
CA THR A 89 -11.40 -0.27 2.16
C THR A 89 -11.20 -1.61 2.83
N LEU A 90 -10.35 -1.64 3.84
CA LEU A 90 -10.09 -2.82 4.66
C LEU A 90 -10.33 -2.43 6.12
N ASP A 91 -11.12 -3.22 6.83
CA ASP A 91 -11.36 -3.03 8.26
C ASP A 91 -11.03 -4.33 9.00
N ARG A 92 -10.36 -4.21 10.15
CA ARG A 92 -10.11 -5.36 11.03
C ARG A 92 -11.32 -5.60 11.93
N LEU A 93 -11.94 -6.78 11.81
CA LEU A 93 -13.04 -7.20 12.69
C LEU A 93 -12.52 -7.90 13.94
N SER A 94 -11.42 -8.65 13.83
CA SER A 94 -10.76 -9.32 14.96
C SER A 94 -9.27 -9.56 14.66
N SER A 95 -8.56 -10.25 15.56
CA SER A 95 -7.14 -10.58 15.34
C SER A 95 -6.90 -11.37 14.04
N SER A 96 -7.90 -12.12 13.60
CA SER A 96 -7.79 -13.09 12.51
C SER A 96 -8.85 -12.93 11.43
N VAL A 97 -9.64 -11.85 11.47
CA VAL A 97 -10.72 -11.60 10.50
C VAL A 97 -10.69 -10.15 10.08
N TYR A 98 -10.67 -9.94 8.77
CA TYR A 98 -10.75 -8.65 8.11
C TYR A 98 -11.97 -8.63 7.19
N ILE A 99 -12.55 -7.45 6.98
CA ILE A 99 -13.56 -7.22 5.97
C ILE A 99 -13.02 -6.24 4.96
N LEU A 100 -12.97 -6.67 3.70
CA LEU A 100 -12.64 -5.81 2.57
C LEU A 100 -13.94 -5.40 1.90
N THR A 101 -14.16 -4.10 1.81
CA THR A 101 -15.35 -3.53 1.18
C THR A 101 -14.94 -2.79 -0.08
N TYR A 102 -15.62 -3.05 -1.18
CA TYR A 102 -15.29 -2.47 -2.47
C TYR A 102 -16.52 -2.04 -3.26
N GLU A 103 -16.31 -1.11 -4.19
CA GLU A 103 -17.35 -0.64 -5.10
C GLU A 103 -16.95 -0.94 -6.55
N LEU A 104 -17.79 -1.72 -7.24
CA LEU A 104 -17.57 -2.10 -8.64
C LEU A 104 -18.85 -1.80 -9.43
N ASN A 105 -18.75 -1.00 -10.49
CA ASN A 105 -19.90 -0.59 -11.31
C ASN A 105 -21.06 0.05 -10.50
N GLY A 106 -20.74 0.85 -9.48
CA GLY A 106 -21.72 1.50 -8.59
C GLY A 106 -22.39 0.55 -7.58
N SER A 107 -21.97 -0.72 -7.54
CA SER A 107 -22.47 -1.73 -6.61
C SER A 107 -21.45 -1.97 -5.50
N LYS A 108 -21.90 -1.91 -4.25
CA LYS A 108 -21.05 -2.11 -3.07
C LYS A 108 -21.10 -3.58 -2.63
N SER A 109 -19.93 -4.20 -2.54
CA SER A 109 -19.76 -5.61 -2.12
C SER A 109 -18.72 -5.72 -1.00
N SER A 110 -18.68 -6.87 -0.34
CA SER A 110 -17.74 -7.13 0.74
C SER A 110 -17.21 -8.56 0.72
N LEU A 111 -15.91 -8.70 0.97
CA LEU A 111 -15.20 -9.96 1.20
C LEU A 111 -14.84 -10.06 2.68
N LEU A 112 -15.04 -11.23 3.29
CA LEU A 112 -14.38 -11.57 4.55
C LEU A 112 -13.07 -12.27 4.25
N ILE A 113 -11.99 -11.81 4.88
CA ILE A 113 -10.66 -12.41 4.79
C ILE A 113 -10.34 -13.00 6.16
N GLN A 114 -10.13 -14.30 6.24
CA GLN A 114 -9.85 -15.02 7.48
C GLN A 114 -8.42 -15.56 7.49
N LYS A 115 -7.69 -15.22 8.56
CA LYS A 115 -6.34 -15.71 8.85
C LYS A 115 -6.41 -16.98 9.70
N PHE A 116 -5.70 -18.03 9.31
CA PHE A 116 -5.53 -19.23 10.14
C PHE A 116 -4.15 -19.83 9.96
N TYR A 117 -3.78 -20.73 10.88
CA TYR A 117 -2.53 -21.48 10.83
C TYR A 117 -2.81 -22.88 10.29
N ASP A 118 -2.14 -23.25 9.20
CA ASP A 118 -2.16 -24.61 8.68
C ASP A 118 -1.07 -25.44 9.38
N PRO A 119 -1.45 -26.40 10.27
CA PRO A 119 -0.46 -27.20 11.00
C PRO A 119 0.25 -28.23 10.13
N VAL A 120 -0.29 -28.56 8.95
CA VAL A 120 0.30 -29.54 8.03
C VAL A 120 1.48 -28.92 7.31
N ASN A 121 1.29 -27.71 6.77
CA ASN A 121 2.31 -26.97 6.04
C ASN A 121 3.10 -25.99 6.93
N GLN A 122 2.72 -25.85 8.20
CA GLN A 122 3.33 -24.96 9.20
C GLN A 122 3.37 -23.48 8.79
N GLN A 123 2.33 -22.99 8.13
CA GLN A 123 2.29 -21.63 7.58
C GLN A 123 0.99 -20.91 7.96
N ILE A 124 1.04 -19.57 7.89
CA ILE A 124 -0.14 -18.72 7.97
C ILE A 124 -0.79 -18.68 6.59
N VAL A 125 -2.11 -18.85 6.54
CA VAL A 125 -2.90 -18.83 5.31
C VAL A 125 -4.06 -17.85 5.48
N PHE A 126 -4.46 -17.22 4.36
CA PHE A 126 -5.63 -16.38 4.27
C PHE A 126 -6.64 -16.99 3.30
N GLU A 127 -7.91 -17.01 3.70
CA GLU A 127 -9.02 -17.38 2.82
C GLU A 127 -10.01 -16.23 2.70
N LYS A 128 -10.51 -16.00 1.49
CA LYS A 128 -11.56 -15.01 1.20
C LYS A 128 -12.91 -15.69 0.99
N THR A 129 -13.95 -15.12 1.59
CA THR A 129 -15.34 -15.53 1.39
C THR A 129 -16.15 -14.32 0.96
N GLU A 130 -16.88 -14.43 -0.15
CA GLU A 130 -17.85 -13.40 -0.53
C GLU A 130 -18.99 -13.36 0.47
N THR A 131 -19.25 -12.17 1.01
CA THR A 131 -20.43 -11.96 1.85
C THR A 131 -21.50 -11.28 1.02
N GLY A 132 -22.63 -11.98 0.82
CA GLY A 132 -23.80 -11.42 0.17
C GLY A 132 -24.26 -10.14 0.88
N TYR A 133 -24.86 -9.23 0.11
CA TYR A 133 -25.36 -7.92 0.55
C TYR A 133 -25.98 -7.95 1.94
N GLY A 134 -25.30 -7.29 2.89
CA GLY A 134 -25.87 -6.95 4.19
C GLY A 134 -25.29 -7.72 5.38
N LEU A 135 -24.00 -7.53 5.65
CA LEU A 135 -23.50 -7.63 7.02
C LEU A 135 -24.03 -6.43 7.84
N LYS A 136 -25.34 -6.41 8.12
CA LYS A 136 -25.88 -5.59 9.21
C LYS A 136 -25.31 -6.14 10.51
N SER A 137 -24.20 -5.56 10.96
CA SER A 137 -23.84 -5.39 12.37
C SER A 137 -24.13 -6.59 13.28
N GLN A 138 -23.70 -7.80 12.90
CA GLN A 138 -23.73 -8.95 13.81
C GLN A 138 -22.50 -8.98 14.73
N TYR A 139 -21.50 -8.14 14.43
CA TYR A 139 -20.18 -8.13 15.07
C TYR A 139 -19.88 -6.87 15.89
N VAL A 140 -20.82 -5.92 15.99
CA VAL A 140 -20.72 -4.80 16.94
C VAL A 140 -21.58 -5.16 18.15
N ARG A 141 -20.91 -5.58 19.24
CA ARG A 141 -21.50 -5.66 20.58
C ARG A 141 -20.93 -4.54 21.44
#